data_AF-A0A1W6LIX9-F1
#
_entry.id   AF-A0A1W6LIX9-F1
#
_cell.length_a   1.000
_cell.length_b   1.000
_cell.length_c   1.000
_cell.angle_alpha   90.00
_cell.angle_beta   90.00
_cell.angle_gamma   90.00
#
_symmetry.space_group_name_H-M   'P 1'
#
loop_
_entity.id
_entity.type
_entity.pdbx_description
1 polymer ?
#
loop_
_entity_poly.entity_id
_entity_poly.type
_entity_poly.pdbx_seq_one_letter_code
_entity_poly.pdbx_strand_id
1 'polypeptide(L)'
;MKNIEEYLEQVTSLQGDSFGLMVRRQFSDILSGASELAALACPTQQEAEDLRKAVAIMTESEKKDAENLGDEKIRAISEDAGIDEALLSIFINGYALYCKRVRGSEPRN
;
A
#
# COMPACT_ATOMS: atom_id res chain seq x y z
N MET A 1 -7.97 12.97 -4.88
CA MET A 1 -6.94 12.05 -4.37
C MET A 1 -7.59 11.26 -3.24
N LYS A 2 -7.57 9.93 -3.29
CA LYS A 2 -8.13 9.09 -2.21
C LYS A 2 -7.23 9.17 -0.98
N ASN A 3 -7.82 9.14 0.21
CA ASN A 3 -7.06 8.97 1.45
C ASN A 3 -6.63 7.49 1.62
N ILE A 4 -5.76 7.19 2.58
CA ILE A 4 -5.25 5.83 2.81
C ILE A 4 -6.36 4.82 3.14
N GLU A 5 -7.45 5.25 3.78
CA GLU A 5 -8.59 4.39 4.13
C GLU A 5 -9.43 4.03 2.89
N GLU A 6 -9.70 5.00 2.02
CA GLU A 6 -10.36 4.78 0.72
C GLU A 6 -9.48 3.94 -0.22
N TYR A 7 -8.16 4.10 -0.14
CA TYR A 7 -7.22 3.26 -0.87
C TYR A 7 -7.23 1.83 -0.34
N LEU A 8 -7.26 1.66 0.99
CA LEU A 8 -7.40 0.36 1.64
C LEU A 8 -8.69 -0.36 1.25
N GLU A 9 -9.83 0.34 1.24
CA GLU A 9 -11.10 -0.25 0.80
C GLU A 9 -11.09 -0.62 -0.69
N GLN A 10 -10.45 0.20 -1.54
CA GLN A 10 -10.23 -0.16 -2.94
C GLN A 10 -9.33 -1.41 -3.09
N VAL A 11 -8.28 -1.49 -2.28
CA VAL A 11 -7.33 -2.59 -2.25
C VAL A 11 -8.02 -3.88 -1.78
N THR A 12 -8.78 -3.81 -0.70
CA THR A 12 -9.45 -4.96 -0.09
C THR A 12 -10.72 -5.38 -0.84
N SER A 13 -11.39 -4.48 -1.57
CA SER A 13 -12.49 -4.85 -2.47
C SER A 13 -12.05 -5.68 -3.69
N LEU A 14 -10.75 -5.75 -3.96
CA LEU A 14 -10.15 -6.60 -5.00
C LEU A 14 -9.69 -7.97 -4.47
N GLN A 15 -10.07 -8.31 -3.24
CA GLN A 15 -9.84 -9.62 -2.62
C GLN A 15 -10.33 -10.74 -3.53
N GLY A 16 -9.46 -11.70 -3.81
CA GLY A 16 -9.78 -12.93 -4.54
C GLY A 16 -9.22 -13.03 -5.96
N ASP A 17 -9.11 -11.92 -6.72
CA ASP A 17 -8.72 -12.02 -8.14
C ASP A 17 -7.85 -10.85 -8.67
N SER A 18 -7.82 -9.70 -8.00
CA SER A 18 -7.29 -8.46 -8.62
C SER A 18 -6.31 -7.64 -7.78
N PHE A 19 -6.19 -7.90 -6.47
CA PHE A 19 -5.18 -7.19 -5.66
C PHE A 19 -3.76 -7.52 -6.11
N GLY A 20 -3.45 -8.82 -6.25
CA GLY A 20 -2.13 -9.26 -6.72
C GLY A 20 -1.80 -8.73 -8.12
N LEU A 21 -2.81 -8.58 -8.99
CA LEU A 21 -2.64 -7.99 -10.33
C LEU A 21 -2.44 -6.47 -10.29
N MET A 22 -3.13 -5.74 -9.40
CA MET A 22 -2.94 -4.29 -9.25
C MET A 22 -1.54 -3.98 -8.74
N VAL A 23 -1.11 -4.68 -7.67
CA VAL A 23 0.24 -4.54 -7.12
C VAL A 23 1.25 -4.96 -8.20
N ARG A 24 1.12 -6.15 -8.81
CA ARG A 24 1.99 -6.55 -9.92
C ARG A 24 2.04 -5.52 -11.05
N ARG A 25 0.92 -4.95 -11.51
CA ARG A 25 0.91 -3.93 -12.58
C ARG A 25 1.57 -2.63 -12.16
N GLN A 26 1.33 -2.13 -10.94
CA GLN A 26 1.95 -0.89 -10.46
C GLN A 26 3.47 -1.02 -10.30
N PHE A 27 3.96 -2.21 -9.93
CA PHE A 27 5.39 -2.49 -9.81
C PHE A 27 6.06 -2.92 -11.13
N SER A 28 5.31 -3.50 -12.08
CA SER A 28 5.83 -3.91 -13.40
C SER A 28 6.21 -2.74 -14.30
N ASP A 29 5.48 -1.62 -14.23
CA ASP A 29 5.78 -0.41 -15.02
C ASP A 29 7.06 0.32 -14.55
N ILE A 30 7.56 0.03 -13.34
CA ILE A 30 8.70 0.72 -12.72
C ILE A 30 10.01 -0.07 -12.88
N LEU A 31 9.93 -1.40 -13.04
CA LEU A 31 11.08 -2.29 -12.94
C LEU A 31 11.25 -3.12 -14.21
N SER A 32 11.81 -2.54 -15.28
CA SER A 32 12.30 -3.26 -16.47
C SER A 32 13.49 -4.22 -16.18
N GLY A 33 13.73 -4.62 -14.92
CA GLY A 33 14.91 -5.40 -14.56
C GLY A 33 14.95 -6.06 -13.18
N ALA A 34 13.89 -6.04 -12.38
CA ALA A 34 13.88 -6.70 -11.07
C ALA A 34 12.80 -7.80 -11.03
N SER A 35 13.08 -8.91 -11.73
CA SER A 35 12.26 -10.12 -11.81
C SER A 35 12.06 -10.87 -10.48
N GLU A 36 12.57 -10.38 -9.36
CA GLU A 36 12.47 -11.08 -8.06
C GLU A 36 11.52 -10.40 -7.06
N LEU A 37 11.10 -9.14 -7.29
CA LEU A 37 10.18 -8.41 -6.40
C LEU A 37 8.69 -8.58 -6.78
N ALA A 38 8.39 -9.24 -7.91
CA ALA A 38 7.04 -9.50 -8.40
C ALA A 38 6.40 -10.78 -7.83
N ALA A 39 7.03 -11.40 -6.82
CA ALA A 39 6.47 -12.52 -6.06
C ALA A 39 5.53 -12.07 -4.93
N LEU A 40 5.00 -10.85 -5.00
CA LEU A 40 3.96 -10.35 -4.11
C LEU A 40 2.70 -11.17 -4.28
N ALA A 41 2.51 -12.12 -3.36
CA ALA A 41 1.32 -12.92 -3.22
C ALA A 41 0.10 -12.01 -3.07
N CYS A 42 -1.04 -12.45 -3.61
CA CYS A 42 -2.32 -11.84 -3.29
C CYS A 42 -2.52 -11.98 -1.76
N PRO A 43 -2.70 -10.88 -1.01
CA PRO A 43 -2.95 -10.94 0.40
C PRO A 43 -4.25 -11.71 0.57
N THR A 44 -4.13 -12.76 1.35
CA THR A 44 -5.22 -13.54 1.88
C THR A 44 -6.20 -12.64 2.64
N GLN A 45 -7.36 -13.21 2.98
CA GLN A 45 -8.34 -12.51 3.80
C GLN A 45 -7.72 -11.99 5.11
N GLN A 46 -6.82 -12.78 5.70
CA GLN A 46 -6.06 -12.44 6.90
C GLN A 46 -5.17 -11.20 6.70
N GLU A 47 -4.39 -11.16 5.63
CA GLU A 47 -3.48 -10.04 5.35
C GLU A 47 -4.24 -8.73 5.10
N ALA A 48 -5.42 -8.80 4.49
CA ALA A 48 -6.27 -7.62 4.34
C ALA A 48 -6.86 -7.13 5.68
N GLU A 49 -7.24 -8.05 6.57
CA GLU A 49 -7.64 -7.68 7.93
C GLU A 49 -6.48 -7.07 8.72
N ASP A 50 -5.28 -7.58 8.52
CA ASP A 50 -4.06 -7.05 9.14
C ASP A 50 -3.73 -5.63 8.64
N LEU A 51 -3.87 -5.36 7.34
CA LEU A 51 -3.78 -4.00 6.81
C LEU A 51 -4.87 -3.07 7.39
N ARG A 52 -6.11 -3.56 7.57
CA ARG A 52 -7.17 -2.78 8.24
C ARG A 52 -6.81 -2.44 9.67
N LYS A 53 -6.23 -3.37 10.44
CA LYS A 53 -5.75 -3.11 11.79
C LYS A 53 -4.65 -2.06 11.80
N ALA A 54 -3.66 -2.19 10.92
CA ALA A 54 -2.56 -1.23 10.81
C ALA A 54 -3.07 0.18 10.51
N VAL A 55 -3.94 0.34 9.51
CA VAL A 55 -4.53 1.65 9.20
C VAL A 55 -5.41 2.16 10.35
N ALA A 56 -6.09 1.29 11.09
CA ALA A 56 -6.92 1.70 12.23
C ALA A 56 -6.09 2.26 13.40
N ILE A 57 -4.89 1.72 13.65
CA ILE A 57 -4.02 2.21 14.74
C ILE A 57 -3.20 3.45 14.35
N MET A 58 -3.04 3.74 13.06
CA MET A 58 -2.34 4.93 12.59
C MET A 58 -3.01 6.20 13.10
N THR A 59 -2.20 7.15 13.55
CA THR A 59 -2.68 8.48 13.92
C THR A 59 -3.17 9.25 12.70
N GLU A 60 -4.01 10.27 12.90
CA GLU A 60 -4.48 11.12 11.80
C GLU A 60 -3.34 11.79 11.03
N SER A 61 -2.23 12.12 11.70
CA SER A 61 -1.03 12.66 11.09
C SER A 61 -0.36 11.64 10.17
N GLU A 62 -0.22 10.39 10.63
CA GLU A 62 0.37 9.30 9.84
C GLU A 62 -0.51 8.91 8.65
N LYS A 63 -1.85 8.95 8.81
CA LYS A 63 -2.78 8.74 7.68
C LYS A 63 -2.67 9.82 6.62
N LYS A 64 -2.50 11.09 7.02
CA LYS A 64 -2.36 12.23 6.11
C LYS A 64 -1.03 12.21 5.37
N ASP A 65 0.03 11.80 6.06
CA ASP A 65 1.40 11.75 5.51
C ASP A 65 1.81 10.33 5.09
N ALA A 66 0.83 9.45 4.86
CA ALA A 66 1.09 8.04 4.60
C ALA A 66 2.00 7.79 3.39
N GLU A 67 2.01 8.69 2.40
CA GLU A 67 2.89 8.58 1.22
C GLU A 67 4.38 8.85 1.52
N ASN A 68 4.70 9.42 2.70
CA ASN A 68 6.06 9.79 3.11
C ASN A 68 6.50 9.06 4.39
N LEU A 69 5.75 8.04 4.84
CA LEU A 69 6.18 7.25 6.00
C LEU A 69 7.50 6.55 5.69
N GLY A 70 8.51 6.84 6.50
CA GLY A 70 9.79 6.16 6.45
C GLY A 70 9.74 4.79 7.14
N ASP A 71 10.78 3.99 6.90
CA ASP A 71 10.89 2.61 7.40
C ASP A 71 10.73 2.52 8.93
N GLU A 72 11.28 3.49 9.68
CA GLU A 72 11.14 3.54 11.15
C GLU A 72 9.69 3.64 11.61
N LYS A 73 8.86 4.39 10.87
CA LYS A 73 7.43 4.54 11.18
C LYS A 73 6.63 3.33 10.74
N ILE A 74 6.93 2.79 9.57
CA ILE A 74 6.31 1.56 9.09
C ILE A 74 6.56 0.43 10.08
N ARG A 75 7.79 0.28 10.55
CA ARG A 75 8.15 -0.69 11.56
C ARG A 75 7.37 -0.49 12.86
N ALA A 76 7.34 0.72 13.41
CA ALA A 76 6.59 1.01 14.64
C ALA A 76 5.10 0.65 14.51
N ILE A 77 4.45 1.04 13.41
CA ILE A 77 3.05 0.72 13.15
C ILE A 77 2.85 -0.80 12.99
N SER A 78 3.76 -1.50 12.31
CA SER A 78 3.65 -2.96 12.15
C SER A 78 3.79 -3.70 13.49
N GLU A 79 4.70 -3.25 14.36
CA GLU A 79 4.88 -3.81 15.70
C GLU A 79 3.64 -3.55 16.58
N ASP A 80 3.10 -2.32 16.55
CA ASP A 80 1.90 -1.96 17.32
C ASP A 80 0.63 -2.70 16.84
N ALA A 81 0.50 -2.93 15.52
CA ALA A 81 -0.62 -3.66 14.95
C ALA A 81 -0.46 -5.18 15.04
N GLY A 82 0.75 -5.67 15.34
CA GLY A 82 1.09 -7.09 15.35
C GLY A 82 1.01 -7.72 13.96
N ILE A 83 1.41 -7.00 12.91
CA ILE A 83 1.33 -7.45 11.51
C ILE A 83 2.72 -7.55 10.89
N ASP A 84 2.79 -8.14 9.70
CA ASP A 84 4.04 -8.23 8.95
C ASP A 84 4.49 -6.84 8.42
N GLU A 85 5.72 -6.45 8.74
CA GLU A 85 6.34 -5.19 8.33
C GLU A 85 6.44 -5.06 6.79
N ALA A 86 6.77 -6.16 6.10
CA ALA A 86 6.92 -6.15 4.66
C ALA A 86 5.55 -5.93 3.99
N LEU A 87 4.50 -6.59 4.48
CA LEU A 87 3.12 -6.38 4.02
C LEU A 87 2.71 -4.91 4.12
N LEU A 88 2.97 -4.27 5.28
CA LEU A 88 2.66 -2.85 5.47
C LEU A 88 3.52 -1.96 4.55
N SER A 89 4.81 -2.24 4.44
CA SER A 89 5.74 -1.50 3.57
C SER A 89 5.28 -1.52 2.11
N ILE A 90 4.85 -2.68 1.62
CA ILE A 90 4.35 -2.85 0.26
C ILE A 90 3.07 -2.02 0.06
N PHE A 91 2.16 -2.05 1.02
CA PHE A 91 0.92 -1.29 0.96
C PHE A 91 1.18 0.22 0.93
N ILE A 92 2.02 0.72 1.84
CA ILE A 92 2.40 2.14 1.92
C ILE A 92 3.11 2.59 0.64
N ASN A 93 4.06 1.81 0.14
CA ASN A 93 4.74 2.11 -1.12
C ASN A 93 3.77 2.13 -2.31
N GLY A 94 2.81 1.21 -2.36
CA GLY A 94 1.73 1.22 -3.35
C GLY A 94 0.85 2.48 -3.27
N TYR A 95 0.51 2.93 -2.06
CA TYR A 95 -0.23 4.17 -1.85
C TYR A 95 0.57 5.40 -2.28
N ALA A 96 1.86 5.47 -1.97
CA ALA A 96 2.74 6.56 -2.39
C ALA A 96 2.84 6.64 -3.93
N LEU A 97 2.94 5.50 -4.61
CA LEU A 97 2.92 5.43 -6.08
C LEU A 97 1.57 5.87 -6.65
N TYR A 98 0.45 5.47 -6.04
CA TYR A 98 -0.88 5.93 -6.42
C TYR A 98 -1.01 7.46 -6.29
N CYS A 99 -0.54 8.04 -5.18
CA CYS A 99 -0.56 9.48 -4.96
C CYS A 99 0.27 10.22 -6.02
N LYS A 100 1.49 9.74 -6.30
CA LYS A 100 2.36 10.27 -7.36
C LYS A 100 1.71 10.16 -8.74
N ARG A 101 1.04 9.06 -9.05
CA ARG A 101 0.34 8.86 -10.32
C ARG A 101 -0.84 9.80 -10.46
N VAL A 102 -1.68 9.96 -9.44
CA VAL A 102 -2.83 10.88 -9.48
C VAL A 102 -2.37 12.32 -9.63
N ARG A 103 -1.32 12.73 -8.91
CA ARG A 103 -0.68 14.06 -9.05
C ARG A 103 -0.05 14.27 -10.44
N GLY A 104 0.62 13.25 -10.97
CA GLY A 104 1.22 13.28 -12.32
C GLY A 104 0.21 13.17 -13.47
N SER A 105 -1.05 12.80 -13.17
CA SER A 105 -2.15 12.73 -14.13
C SER A 105 -2.99 14.02 -14.18
N GLU A 106 -2.64 15.03 -13.37
CA GLU A 106 -3.20 16.37 -13.56
C GLU A 106 -2.68 16.92 -14.90
N PRO A 107 -3.57 17.41 -15.79
CA PRO A 107 -3.14 18.00 -17.03
C PRO A 107 -2.22 19.18 -16.70
N ARG A 108 -0.98 19.13 -17.20
CA ARG A 108 -0.11 20.30 -17.26
C ARG A 108 -0.83 21.33 -18.12
N ASN A 109 -1.42 22.33 -17.47
CA ASN A 109 -2.03 23.48 -18.11
C ASN A 109 -0.95 24.44 -18.63
#